data_AF-A0A0F8ZSI2-F1
#
_entry.id   AF-A0A0F8ZSI2-F1
#
_cell.length_a   1.000
_cell.length_b   1.000
_cell.length_c   1.000
_cell.angle_alpha   90.00
_cell.angle_beta   90.00
_cell.angle_gamma   90.00
#
_symmetry.space_group_name_H-M   'P 1'
#
loop_
_entity.id
_entity.type
_entity.pdbx_description
1 polymer ?
#
loop_
_entity_poly.entity_id
_entity_poly.type
_entity_poly.pdbx_seq_one_letter_code
_entity_poly.pdbx_strand_id
1 'polypeptide(L)'
;WREPKNCVHWFDKRESELDSKFIHKDSEIAAAKKATKASEEKAKLDREKATAFAVESGADLRDPKIQEVIEEAGIPVFSIEEVVCNIMHHTIRVGDTFLEDREDELNGVQMFPIVFFWPKWVNGYKSGVAEKLIGIQEEINWTHSMALNLVKQIANTGVIIRDDPNGEYSDWLKENLGTSGVVLNETKAGGKIEFLDPPAFPTMEIFTQQAMQNANRITGIVSLPEKDPKALSGRAKFLDRQKETQGTMSLNLNWNYTLAILGDLIVDIIRKNDIFSEDEIREVVDKDDLLDEEILDEARGVVISLFQQQGGTVPEQPQSPNPIRMSNAPAINQAEMLDKFQEEQALFQSFVDQVDAAARPIAEEILINLIHSMKTGEY
;
A
#
# COMPACT_ATOMS: atom_id res chain seq x y z
N TRP A 1 -19.65 -3.35 6.11
CA TRP A 1 -19.30 -4.03 7.39
C TRP A 1 -18.83 -5.44 7.05
N ARG A 2 -18.33 -6.22 8.01
CA ARG A 2 -17.86 -7.60 7.74
C ARG A 2 -18.72 -8.60 8.50
N GLU A 3 -19.22 -9.62 7.82
CA GLU A 3 -19.95 -10.73 8.41
C GLU A 3 -19.05 -11.97 8.46
N PRO A 4 -18.85 -12.61 9.62
CA PRO A 4 -18.24 -13.93 9.66
C PRO A 4 -19.23 -14.94 9.10
N LYS A 5 -18.89 -15.57 7.97
CA LYS A 5 -19.69 -16.60 7.33
C LYS A 5 -18.90 -17.91 7.26
N ASN A 6 -19.62 -19.02 7.37
CA ASN A 6 -19.05 -20.34 7.14
C ASN A 6 -18.88 -20.52 5.64
N CYS A 7 -17.64 -20.54 5.19
CA CYS A 7 -17.25 -20.76 3.81
C CYS A 7 -16.66 -22.17 3.67
N VAL A 8 -16.49 -22.59 2.42
CA VAL A 8 -15.90 -23.87 2.06
C VAL A 8 -14.72 -23.63 1.13
N HIS A 9 -13.57 -24.16 1.49
CA HIS A 9 -12.46 -24.38 0.58
C HIS A 9 -12.67 -25.74 -0.10
N TRP A 10 -12.91 -25.71 -1.42
CA TRP A 10 -13.16 -26.90 -2.23
C TRP A 10 -11.99 -27.13 -3.18
N PHE A 11 -11.33 -28.28 -3.11
CA PHE A 11 -10.09 -28.54 -3.86
C PHE A 11 -9.95 -29.98 -4.34
N ASP A 12 -9.14 -30.21 -5.37
CA ASP A 12 -8.73 -31.55 -5.81
C ASP A 12 -7.66 -32.11 -4.88
N LYS A 13 -7.88 -33.31 -4.34
CA LYS A 13 -6.98 -33.97 -3.38
C LYS A 13 -5.80 -34.67 -4.03
N ARG A 14 -5.77 -34.79 -5.37
CA ARG A 14 -4.77 -35.58 -6.11
C ARG A 14 -3.47 -34.83 -6.37
N GLU A 15 -3.13 -33.83 -5.55
CA GLU A 15 -1.98 -32.92 -5.74
C GLU A 15 -1.96 -32.24 -7.14
N SER A 16 -3.11 -32.22 -7.82
CA SER A 16 -3.32 -31.44 -9.03
C SER A 16 -3.49 -29.98 -8.59
N GLU A 17 -2.43 -29.18 -8.70
CA GLU A 17 -2.35 -27.75 -8.32
C GLU A 17 -3.38 -26.82 -8.98
N LEU A 18 -4.32 -27.37 -9.78
CA LEU A 18 -5.10 -26.62 -10.76
C LEU A 18 -6.53 -26.24 -10.35
N ASP A 19 -7.15 -26.87 -9.35
CA ASP A 19 -8.59 -26.67 -9.09
C ASP A 19 -8.94 -26.51 -7.59
N SER A 20 -8.39 -25.49 -6.93
CA SER A 20 -8.91 -25.01 -5.64
C SER A 20 -9.89 -23.85 -5.86
N LYS A 21 -11.01 -23.85 -5.13
CA LYS A 21 -12.00 -22.78 -5.17
C LYS A 21 -12.48 -22.44 -3.78
N PHE A 22 -12.41 -21.16 -3.45
CA PHE A 22 -13.02 -20.63 -2.24
C PHE A 22 -14.50 -20.29 -2.51
N ILE A 23 -15.41 -20.88 -1.72
CA ILE A 23 -16.85 -20.80 -1.95
C ILE A 23 -17.54 -20.27 -0.70
N HIS A 24 -18.30 -19.19 -0.86
CA HIS A 24 -19.00 -18.51 0.24
C HIS A 24 -20.53 -18.38 0.02
N LYS A 25 -21.02 -18.70 -1.19
CA LYS A 25 -22.46 -18.69 -1.51
C LYS A 25 -23.08 -20.04 -1.16
N ASP A 26 -24.18 -20.01 -0.42
CA ASP A 26 -24.82 -21.24 0.08
C ASP A 26 -25.21 -22.23 -1.03
N SER A 27 -25.63 -21.73 -2.19
CA SER A 27 -25.97 -22.54 -3.37
C SER A 27 -24.75 -23.28 -3.93
N GLU A 28 -23.61 -22.59 -3.99
CA GLU A 28 -22.34 -23.14 -4.47
C GLU A 28 -21.74 -24.10 -3.44
N ILE A 29 -21.85 -23.79 -2.13
CA ILE A 29 -21.44 -24.69 -1.04
C ILE A 29 -22.23 -26.00 -1.11
N ALA A 30 -23.55 -25.93 -1.33
CA ALA A 30 -24.38 -27.12 -1.48
C ALA A 30 -23.98 -27.95 -2.72
N ALA A 31 -23.65 -27.29 -3.83
CA ALA A 31 -23.17 -27.95 -5.04
C ALA A 31 -21.81 -28.62 -4.81
N ALA A 32 -20.86 -27.94 -4.17
CA ALA A 32 -19.56 -28.49 -3.81
C ALA A 32 -19.70 -29.71 -2.89
N LYS A 33 -20.50 -29.61 -1.82
CA LYS A 33 -20.78 -30.74 -0.91
C LYS A 33 -21.36 -31.94 -1.64
N LYS A 34 -22.24 -31.71 -2.62
CA LYS A 34 -22.80 -32.77 -3.47
C LYS A 34 -21.74 -33.40 -4.38
N ALA A 35 -20.88 -32.59 -4.98
CA ALA A 35 -19.80 -33.06 -5.85
C ALA A 35 -18.76 -33.88 -5.07
N THR A 36 -18.34 -33.41 -3.89
CA THR A 36 -17.45 -34.13 -2.97
C THR A 36 -18.03 -35.46 -2.55
N LYS A 37 -19.32 -35.51 -2.17
CA LYS A 37 -19.98 -36.77 -1.82
C LYS A 37 -20.03 -37.75 -3.00
N ALA A 38 -20.34 -37.28 -4.21
CA ALA A 38 -20.33 -38.12 -5.40
C ALA A 38 -18.92 -38.66 -5.71
N SER A 39 -17.89 -37.85 -5.44
CA SER A 39 -16.49 -38.24 -5.57
C SER A 39 -16.09 -39.33 -4.57
N GLU A 40 -16.49 -39.18 -3.30
CA GLU A 40 -16.27 -40.20 -2.27
C GLU A 40 -16.98 -41.53 -2.60
N GLU A 41 -18.20 -41.47 -3.11
CA GLU A 41 -18.94 -42.67 -3.53
C GLU A 41 -18.25 -43.37 -4.71
N LYS A 42 -17.77 -42.60 -5.69
CA LYS A 42 -17.00 -43.14 -6.82
C LYS A 42 -15.68 -43.76 -6.38
N ALA A 43 -14.92 -43.10 -5.51
CA ALA A 43 -13.66 -43.60 -4.98
C ALA A 43 -13.85 -44.91 -4.19
N LYS A 44 -14.94 -45.04 -3.42
CA LYS A 44 -15.30 -46.32 -2.77
C LYS A 44 -15.56 -47.42 -3.79
N LEU A 45 -16.33 -47.14 -4.83
CA LEU A 45 -16.63 -48.09 -5.90
C LEU A 45 -15.38 -48.52 -6.66
N ASP A 46 -14.49 -47.58 -6.96
CA ASP A 46 -13.25 -47.85 -7.70
C ASP A 46 -12.26 -48.64 -6.84
N ARG A 47 -12.19 -48.37 -5.53
CA ARG A 47 -11.45 -49.21 -4.55
C ARG A 47 -12.01 -50.63 -4.48
N GLU A 48 -13.33 -50.80 -4.46
CA GLU A 48 -13.97 -52.12 -4.46
C GLU A 48 -13.66 -52.90 -5.75
N LYS A 49 -13.71 -52.24 -6.92
CA LYS A 49 -13.33 -52.84 -8.21
C LYS A 49 -11.86 -53.22 -8.26
N ALA A 50 -10.96 -52.34 -7.80
CA ALA A 50 -9.53 -52.63 -7.74
C ALA A 50 -9.24 -53.84 -6.84
N THR A 51 -9.92 -53.91 -5.69
CA THR A 51 -9.81 -55.05 -4.77
C THR A 51 -10.34 -56.34 -5.40
N ALA A 52 -11.50 -56.29 -6.06
CA ALA A 52 -12.08 -57.44 -6.76
C ALA A 52 -11.18 -57.93 -7.90
N PHE A 53 -10.62 -57.01 -8.70
CA PHE A 53 -9.69 -57.33 -9.78
C PHE A 53 -8.39 -57.97 -9.27
N ALA A 54 -7.84 -57.47 -8.17
CA ALA A 54 -6.65 -58.06 -7.53
C ALA A 54 -6.92 -59.50 -7.06
N VAL A 55 -8.10 -59.76 -6.48
CA VAL A 55 -8.53 -61.09 -6.06
C VAL A 55 -8.74 -62.03 -7.26
N GLU A 56 -9.41 -61.56 -8.32
CA GLU A 56 -9.63 -62.35 -9.55
C GLU A 56 -8.33 -62.67 -10.29
N SER A 57 -7.36 -61.75 -10.26
CA SER A 57 -6.04 -61.94 -10.86
C SER A 57 -5.12 -62.86 -10.04
N GLY A 58 -5.57 -63.32 -8.86
CA GLY A 58 -4.80 -64.18 -7.96
C GLY A 58 -3.62 -63.46 -7.30
N ALA A 59 -3.66 -62.13 -7.24
CA ALA A 59 -2.58 -61.32 -6.70
C ALA A 59 -2.68 -61.21 -5.17
N ASP A 60 -1.55 -61.21 -4.47
CA ASP A 60 -1.53 -61.16 -3.01
C ASP A 60 -1.88 -59.73 -2.54
N LEU A 61 -3.00 -59.59 -1.83
CA LEU A 61 -3.46 -58.33 -1.24
C LEU A 61 -2.48 -57.75 -0.18
N ARG A 62 -1.46 -58.53 0.21
CA ARG A 62 -0.38 -58.09 1.10
C ARG A 62 0.81 -57.49 0.36
N ASP A 63 0.84 -57.57 -0.97
CA ASP A 63 1.90 -56.95 -1.76
C ASP A 63 1.78 -55.41 -1.65
N PRO A 64 2.83 -54.71 -1.20
CA PRO A 64 2.80 -53.25 -1.03
C PRO A 64 2.44 -52.50 -2.31
N LYS A 65 2.83 -53.00 -3.50
CA LYS A 65 2.48 -52.34 -4.77
C LYS A 65 1.00 -52.43 -5.11
N ILE A 66 0.34 -53.51 -4.68
CA ILE A 66 -1.09 -53.70 -4.92
C ILE A 66 -1.89 -52.90 -3.91
N GLN A 67 -1.40 -52.79 -2.66
CA GLN A 67 -1.99 -51.90 -1.67
C GLN A 67 -1.93 -50.45 -2.11
N GLU A 68 -0.81 -50.00 -2.67
CA GLU A 68 -0.64 -48.66 -3.22
C GLU A 68 -1.66 -48.36 -4.33
N VAL A 69 -1.84 -49.27 -5.29
CA VAL A 69 -2.85 -49.11 -6.37
C VAL A 69 -4.29 -49.09 -5.84
N ILE A 70 -4.60 -49.91 -4.83
CA ILE A 70 -5.92 -49.93 -4.19
C ILE A 70 -6.15 -48.64 -3.38
N GLU A 71 -5.11 -48.11 -2.76
CA GLU A 71 -5.15 -46.85 -2.01
C GLU A 71 -5.33 -45.66 -2.95
N GLU A 72 -4.56 -45.57 -4.03
CA GLU A 72 -4.70 -44.55 -5.08
C GLU A 72 -6.10 -44.54 -5.71
N ALA A 73 -6.65 -45.73 -6.03
CA ALA A 73 -8.02 -45.85 -6.55
C ALA A 73 -9.10 -45.43 -5.54
N GLY A 74 -8.76 -45.39 -4.25
CA GLY A 74 -9.66 -45.02 -3.15
C GLY A 74 -9.59 -43.55 -2.75
N ILE A 75 -8.74 -42.74 -3.37
CA ILE A 75 -8.64 -41.31 -3.04
C ILE A 75 -9.80 -40.57 -3.70
N PRO A 76 -10.67 -39.88 -2.92
CA PRO A 76 -11.68 -39.02 -3.50
C PRO A 76 -11.00 -37.87 -4.24
N VAL A 77 -11.48 -37.60 -5.45
CA VAL A 77 -11.01 -36.51 -6.30
C VAL A 77 -11.18 -35.16 -5.59
N PHE A 78 -12.33 -34.91 -4.99
CA PHE A 78 -12.61 -33.61 -4.37
C PHE A 78 -12.66 -33.71 -2.85
N SER A 79 -12.15 -32.69 -2.17
CA SER A 79 -12.22 -32.52 -0.71
C SER A 79 -12.79 -31.14 -0.36
N ILE A 80 -13.37 -31.04 0.85
CA ILE A 80 -13.92 -29.81 1.41
C ILE A 80 -13.34 -29.55 2.77
N GLU A 81 -12.86 -28.34 2.99
CA GLU A 81 -12.54 -27.80 4.30
C GLU A 81 -13.47 -26.63 4.64
N GLU A 82 -14.10 -26.69 5.81
CA GLU A 82 -14.97 -25.61 6.28
C GLU A 82 -14.12 -24.55 6.99
N VAL A 83 -14.17 -23.32 6.50
CA VAL A 83 -13.36 -22.20 7.00
C VAL A 83 -14.28 -21.02 7.31
N VAL A 84 -14.08 -20.37 8.46
CA VAL A 84 -14.79 -19.15 8.79
C VAL A 84 -14.07 -17.97 8.15
N CYS A 85 -14.74 -17.27 7.24
CA CYS A 85 -14.18 -16.10 6.57
C CYS A 85 -15.08 -14.88 6.74
N ASN A 86 -14.47 -13.69 6.72
CA ASN A 86 -15.19 -12.43 6.84
C ASN A 86 -15.55 -11.91 5.45
N ILE A 87 -16.85 -11.91 5.14
CA ILE A 87 -17.37 -11.38 3.88
C ILE A 87 -17.69 -9.90 4.04
N MET A 88 -17.37 -9.11 3.01
CA MET A 88 -17.64 -7.69 3.01
C MET A 88 -19.05 -7.40 2.51
N HIS A 89 -19.81 -6.67 3.31
CA HIS A 89 -21.11 -6.11 2.93
C HIS A 89 -20.99 -4.61 2.67
N HIS A 90 -21.42 -4.20 1.48
CA HIS A 90 -21.58 -2.80 1.13
C HIS A 90 -23.06 -2.41 1.25
N THR A 91 -23.38 -1.78 2.37
CA THR A 91 -24.73 -1.26 2.66
C THR A 91 -24.82 0.24 2.44
N ILE A 92 -25.78 0.68 1.64
CA ILE A 92 -26.18 2.08 1.52
C ILE A 92 -27.43 2.27 2.39
N ARG A 93 -27.37 3.19 3.34
CA ARG A 93 -28.49 3.49 4.26
C ARG A 93 -28.78 4.99 4.31
N VAL A 94 -30.05 5.34 4.52
CA VAL A 94 -30.49 6.71 4.81
C VAL A 94 -31.31 6.69 6.09
N GLY A 95 -30.78 7.28 7.15
CA GLY A 95 -31.33 7.14 8.49
C GLY A 95 -31.34 5.68 8.93
N ASP A 96 -32.52 5.18 9.30
CA ASP A 96 -32.74 3.80 9.74
C ASP A 96 -33.14 2.84 8.60
N THR A 97 -33.33 3.35 7.38
CA THR A 97 -33.76 2.54 6.24
C THR A 97 -32.55 2.12 5.39
N PHE A 98 -32.43 0.81 5.13
CA PHE A 98 -31.50 0.27 4.14
C PHE A 98 -32.06 0.51 2.74
N LEU A 99 -31.26 1.18 1.89
CA LEU A 99 -31.60 1.36 0.47
C LEU A 99 -31.08 0.20 -0.37
N GLU A 100 -29.86 -0.24 -0.07
CA GLU A 100 -29.17 -1.27 -0.82
C GLU A 100 -28.20 -2.00 0.10
N ASP A 101 -28.08 -3.32 -0.09
CA ASP A 101 -27.06 -4.15 0.53
C ASP A 101 -26.50 -5.08 -0.54
N ARG A 102 -25.19 -4.97 -0.79
CA ARG A 102 -24.45 -5.83 -1.71
C ARG A 102 -23.49 -6.69 -0.91
N GLU A 103 -23.71 -8.00 -0.95
CA GLU A 103 -22.77 -8.99 -0.40
C GLU A 103 -21.63 -9.20 -1.41
N ASP A 104 -20.40 -9.11 -0.92
CA ASP A 104 -19.17 -9.42 -1.64
C ASP A 104 -18.99 -8.72 -3.00
N GLU A 105 -19.16 -7.40 -3.03
CA GLU A 105 -19.06 -6.60 -4.27
C GLU A 105 -17.71 -6.71 -4.98
N LEU A 106 -16.65 -7.08 -4.26
CA LEU A 106 -15.28 -7.17 -4.78
C LEU A 106 -14.73 -8.60 -4.81
N ASN A 107 -15.61 -9.62 -4.83
CA ASN A 107 -15.26 -11.02 -5.07
C ASN A 107 -14.15 -11.55 -4.13
N GLY A 108 -14.34 -11.41 -2.82
CA GLY A 108 -13.46 -11.91 -1.78
C GLY A 108 -12.36 -10.94 -1.35
N VAL A 109 -12.27 -9.73 -1.90
CA VAL A 109 -11.35 -8.69 -1.38
C VAL A 109 -11.74 -8.36 0.06
N GLN A 110 -10.80 -8.51 0.99
CA GLN A 110 -11.11 -8.30 2.41
C GLN A 110 -11.09 -6.81 2.78
N MET A 111 -10.24 -6.00 2.16
CA MET A 111 -10.07 -4.59 2.48
C MET A 111 -11.13 -3.70 1.80
N PHE A 112 -11.76 -2.81 2.57
CA PHE A 112 -12.77 -1.90 2.03
C PHE A 112 -12.11 -0.94 1.02
N PRO A 113 -12.73 -0.63 -0.13
CA PRO A 113 -12.10 0.10 -1.24
C PRO A 113 -11.92 1.61 -0.99
N ILE A 114 -11.86 2.04 0.27
CA ILE A 114 -11.61 3.42 0.66
C ILE A 114 -10.50 3.43 1.70
N VAL A 115 -9.34 3.94 1.30
CA VAL A 115 -8.20 4.15 2.18
C VAL A 115 -8.14 5.63 2.54
N PHE A 116 -8.37 5.96 3.82
CA PHE A 116 -8.33 7.34 4.28
C PHE A 116 -6.90 7.74 4.64
N PHE A 117 -6.44 8.86 4.08
CA PHE A 117 -5.20 9.49 4.53
C PHE A 117 -5.46 10.49 5.66
N TRP A 118 -4.70 10.37 6.75
CA TRP A 118 -4.65 11.37 7.81
C TRP A 118 -3.20 11.75 8.12
N PRO A 119 -2.83 13.04 8.11
CA PRO A 119 -1.47 13.48 8.39
C PRO A 119 -0.94 13.03 9.77
N LYS A 120 -1.82 13.03 10.77
CA LYS A 120 -1.54 12.48 12.11
C LYS A 120 -2.71 11.62 12.54
N TRP A 121 -2.42 10.33 12.77
CA TRP A 121 -3.36 9.35 13.29
C TRP A 121 -2.71 8.59 14.44
N VAL A 122 -3.21 8.77 15.66
CA VAL A 122 -2.69 8.05 16.86
C VAL A 122 -3.88 7.60 17.70
N ASN A 123 -4.02 6.29 17.94
CA ASN A 123 -5.07 5.70 18.77
C ASN A 123 -6.50 6.18 18.43
N GLY A 124 -6.82 6.34 17.14
CA GLY A 124 -8.13 6.80 16.68
C GLY A 124 -8.33 8.32 16.71
N TYR A 125 -7.38 9.08 17.23
CA TYR A 125 -7.38 10.54 17.13
C TYR A 125 -6.74 10.97 15.81
N LYS A 126 -7.57 11.48 14.90
CA LYS A 126 -7.14 12.26 13.75
C LYS A 126 -6.81 13.68 14.19
N SER A 127 -5.70 14.22 13.72
CA SER A 127 -5.45 15.64 13.91
C SER A 127 -4.68 16.28 12.76
N GLY A 128 -5.13 17.47 12.37
CA GLY A 128 -4.44 18.31 11.41
C GLY A 128 -3.39 19.20 12.08
N VAL A 129 -2.47 19.75 11.28
CA VAL A 129 -1.59 20.83 11.73
C VAL A 129 -2.42 22.06 12.14
N ALA A 130 -3.47 22.37 11.37
CA ALA A 130 -4.34 23.53 11.61
C ALA A 130 -5.09 23.45 12.94
N GLU A 131 -5.56 22.27 13.36
CA GLU A 131 -6.25 22.11 14.64
C GLU A 131 -5.36 22.47 15.83
N LYS A 132 -4.07 22.14 15.76
CA LYS A 132 -3.10 22.51 16.79
C LYS A 132 -2.82 24.02 16.85
N LEU A 133 -3.14 24.75 15.79
CA LEU A 133 -2.93 26.19 15.71
C LEU A 133 -4.13 27.00 16.23
N ILE A 134 -5.31 26.39 16.38
CA ILE A 134 -6.54 27.09 16.81
C ILE A 134 -6.30 27.84 18.13
N GLY A 135 -5.85 27.14 19.17
CA GLY A 135 -5.64 27.76 20.48
C GLY A 135 -4.57 28.86 20.49
N ILE A 136 -3.50 28.70 19.71
CA ILE A 136 -2.44 29.72 19.61
C ILE A 136 -2.93 30.93 18.82
N GLN A 137 -3.73 30.71 17.77
CA GLN A 137 -4.32 31.80 17.00
C GLN A 137 -5.33 32.59 17.83
N GLU A 138 -6.13 31.91 18.64
CA GLU A 138 -7.03 32.54 19.63
C GLU A 138 -6.24 33.38 20.63
N GLU A 139 -5.11 32.87 21.14
CA GLU A 139 -4.22 33.61 22.04
C GLU A 139 -3.68 34.88 21.37
N ILE A 140 -3.15 34.79 20.15
CA ILE A 140 -2.65 35.96 19.39
C ILE A 140 -3.77 36.98 19.17
N ASN A 141 -4.97 36.53 18.81
CA ASN A 141 -6.11 37.41 18.59
C ASN A 141 -6.54 38.11 19.88
N TRP A 142 -6.50 37.38 21.01
CA TRP A 142 -6.85 37.91 22.33
C TRP A 142 -5.83 38.94 22.80
N THR A 143 -4.53 38.66 22.69
CA THR A 143 -3.47 39.60 23.10
C THR A 143 -3.50 40.88 22.26
N HIS A 144 -3.73 40.78 20.94
CA HIS A 144 -3.90 41.96 20.07
C HIS A 144 -5.12 42.79 20.44
N SER A 145 -6.25 42.13 20.71
CA SER A 145 -7.48 42.82 21.12
C SER A 145 -7.31 43.54 22.46
N MET A 146 -6.64 42.89 23.42
CA MET A 146 -6.32 43.48 24.72
C MET A 146 -5.36 44.66 24.60
N ALA A 147 -4.31 44.54 23.79
CA ALA A 147 -3.38 45.63 23.50
C ALA A 147 -4.10 46.86 22.90
N LEU A 148 -4.98 46.64 21.92
CA LEU A 148 -5.78 47.71 21.32
C LEU A 148 -6.69 48.40 22.36
N ASN A 149 -7.34 47.62 23.21
CA ASN A 149 -8.22 48.16 24.26
C ASN A 149 -7.44 48.97 25.30
N LEU A 150 -6.25 48.52 25.68
CA LEU A 150 -5.36 49.28 26.58
C LEU A 150 -4.88 50.58 25.93
N VAL A 151 -4.48 50.56 24.66
CA VAL A 151 -4.11 51.79 23.92
C VAL A 151 -5.27 52.79 23.91
N LYS A 152 -6.50 52.33 23.67
CA LYS A 152 -7.71 53.17 23.74
C LYS A 152 -7.95 53.75 25.14
N GLN A 153 -7.67 53.00 26.20
CA GLN A 153 -7.81 53.47 27.58
C GLN A 153 -6.71 54.47 27.97
N ILE A 154 -5.46 54.20 27.58
CA ILE A 154 -4.31 55.08 27.80
C ILE A 154 -4.49 56.43 27.09
N ALA A 155 -5.03 56.43 25.86
CA ALA A 155 -5.32 57.66 25.14
C ALA A 155 -6.40 58.53 25.82
N ASN A 156 -7.18 57.95 26.74
CA ASN A 156 -8.30 58.59 27.43
C ASN A 156 -8.02 58.77 28.94
N THR A 157 -6.78 59.04 29.34
CA THR A 157 -6.48 59.32 30.76
C THR A 157 -7.15 60.63 31.19
N GLY A 158 -8.07 60.50 32.14
CA GLY A 158 -8.78 61.63 32.73
C GLY A 158 -7.92 62.41 33.73
N VAL A 159 -8.47 63.51 34.22
CA VAL A 159 -7.87 64.32 35.28
C VAL A 159 -8.73 64.21 36.53
N ILE A 160 -8.08 64.01 37.68
CA ILE A 160 -8.71 64.04 38.99
C ILE A 160 -8.65 65.48 39.51
N ILE A 161 -9.82 66.06 39.79
CA ILE A 161 -9.98 67.35 40.46
C ILE A 161 -10.58 67.14 41.84
N ARG A 162 -10.17 67.95 42.83
CA ARG A 162 -10.53 67.74 44.24
C ARG A 162 -11.93 68.23 44.57
N ASP A 163 -12.31 69.38 44.02
CA ASP A 163 -13.62 69.98 44.24
C ASP A 163 -14.01 70.86 43.04
N ASP A 164 -15.24 70.69 42.56
CA ASP A 164 -15.85 71.51 41.51
C ASP A 164 -17.34 71.69 41.84
N PRO A 165 -17.69 72.69 42.67
CA PRO A 165 -19.06 72.86 43.17
C PRO A 165 -20.10 73.14 42.07
N ASN A 166 -19.67 73.70 40.93
CA ASN A 166 -20.55 74.14 39.86
C ASN A 166 -20.44 73.27 38.59
N GLY A 167 -19.46 72.37 38.49
CA GLY A 167 -19.24 71.49 37.35
C GLY A 167 -18.64 72.18 36.10
N GLU A 168 -18.63 73.52 36.06
CA GLU A 168 -18.17 74.31 34.92
C GLU A 168 -16.69 74.05 34.56
N TYR A 169 -15.85 73.78 35.56
CA TYR A 169 -14.43 73.53 35.32
C TYR A 169 -14.20 72.13 34.78
N SER A 170 -14.96 71.14 35.26
CA SER A 170 -14.94 69.77 34.75
C SER A 170 -15.40 69.68 33.29
N ASP A 171 -16.40 70.46 32.90
CA ASP A 171 -16.90 70.49 31.52
C ASP A 171 -15.94 71.22 30.57
N TRP A 172 -15.34 72.34 31.03
CA TRP A 172 -14.28 73.02 30.30
C TRP A 172 -13.05 72.13 30.08
N LEU A 173 -12.67 71.34 31.09
CA LEU A 173 -11.60 70.36 30.98
C LEU A 173 -11.91 69.30 29.93
N LYS A 174 -13.12 68.72 29.89
CA LYS A 174 -13.49 67.70 28.88
C LYS A 174 -13.31 68.20 27.44
N GLU A 175 -13.61 69.47 27.18
CA GLU A 175 -13.52 70.04 25.83
C GLU A 175 -12.10 70.47 25.44
N ASN A 176 -11.29 70.91 26.42
CA ASN A 176 -10.02 71.58 26.15
C ASN A 176 -8.78 70.76 26.53
N LEU A 177 -8.92 69.62 27.22
CA LEU A 177 -7.78 68.79 27.65
C LEU A 177 -6.93 68.27 26.47
N GLY A 178 -7.54 68.07 25.30
CA GLY A 178 -6.86 67.61 24.08
C GLY A 178 -6.06 68.69 23.34
N THR A 179 -6.13 69.95 23.76
CA THR A 179 -5.48 71.07 23.09
C THR A 179 -4.10 71.34 23.70
N SER A 180 -3.06 71.41 22.87
CA SER A 180 -1.69 71.70 23.33
C SER A 180 -1.56 73.13 23.88
N GLY A 181 -0.85 73.29 25.02
CA GLY A 181 -0.54 74.60 25.61
C GLY A 181 -1.55 75.14 26.63
N VAL A 182 -2.50 74.32 27.09
CA VAL A 182 -3.48 74.72 28.11
C VAL A 182 -2.84 74.79 29.50
N VAL A 183 -3.00 75.93 30.18
CA VAL A 183 -2.56 76.12 31.57
C VAL A 183 -3.73 75.85 32.51
N LEU A 184 -3.56 74.90 33.42
CA LEU A 184 -4.58 74.51 34.40
C LEU A 184 -4.44 75.37 35.67
N ASN A 185 -5.56 75.84 36.21
CA ASN A 185 -5.58 76.69 37.39
C ASN A 185 -6.03 75.88 38.61
N GLU A 186 -5.08 75.53 39.48
CA GLU A 186 -5.31 74.68 40.65
C GLU A 186 -6.35 75.24 41.62
N THR A 187 -6.47 76.57 41.71
CA THR A 187 -7.45 77.24 42.58
C THR A 187 -8.89 76.95 42.18
N LYS A 188 -9.15 76.78 40.86
CA LYS A 188 -10.49 76.45 40.33
C LYS A 188 -10.83 74.97 40.45
N ALA A 189 -9.85 74.12 40.75
CA ALA A 189 -9.97 72.66 40.83
C ALA A 189 -9.95 72.12 42.27
N GLY A 190 -10.16 72.99 43.27
CA GLY A 190 -10.12 72.60 44.69
C GLY A 190 -8.69 72.43 45.26
N GLY A 191 -7.68 73.01 44.62
CA GLY A 191 -6.30 73.07 45.14
C GLY A 191 -5.43 71.84 44.87
N LYS A 192 -5.88 70.92 44.00
CA LYS A 192 -5.05 69.82 43.49
C LYS A 192 -5.59 69.33 42.15
N ILE A 193 -4.70 69.20 41.17
CA ILE A 193 -5.00 68.60 39.87
C ILE A 193 -4.00 67.46 39.67
N GLU A 194 -4.49 66.23 39.55
CA GLU A 194 -3.65 65.06 39.27
C GLU A 194 -4.12 64.40 37.97
N PHE A 195 -3.19 64.21 37.03
CA PHE A 195 -3.47 63.36 35.89
C PHE A 195 -3.57 61.91 36.37
N LEU A 196 -4.58 61.19 35.88
CA LEU A 196 -4.66 59.76 36.15
C LEU A 196 -3.47 59.10 35.43
N ASP A 197 -2.66 58.37 36.18
CA ASP A 197 -1.59 57.58 35.57
C ASP A 197 -2.21 56.63 34.55
N PRO A 198 -1.66 56.56 33.32
CA PRO A 198 -2.13 55.59 32.35
C PRO A 198 -1.99 54.19 32.95
N PRO A 199 -2.97 53.29 32.72
CA PRO A 199 -2.81 51.91 33.13
C PRO A 199 -1.51 51.38 32.55
N ALA A 200 -0.65 50.82 33.40
CA ALA A 200 0.65 50.30 32.97
C ALA A 200 0.41 49.27 31.85
N PHE A 201 1.07 49.47 30.71
CA PHE A 201 0.97 48.52 29.61
C PHE A 201 1.63 47.21 30.07
N PRO A 202 0.86 46.11 30.25
CA PRO A 202 1.44 44.84 30.62
C PRO A 202 2.33 44.36 29.47
N THR A 203 3.32 43.52 29.77
CA THR A 203 4.21 42.90 28.77
C THR A 203 3.50 41.84 27.91
N MET A 204 2.37 42.21 27.29
CA MET A 204 1.57 41.40 26.37
C MET A 204 2.33 41.07 25.08
N GLU A 205 3.33 41.88 24.75
CA GLU A 205 4.24 41.64 23.64
C GLU A 205 5.01 40.32 23.84
N ILE A 206 5.41 39.99 25.07
CA ILE A 206 6.12 38.73 25.37
C ILE A 206 5.22 37.52 25.09
N PHE A 207 3.95 37.57 25.52
CA PHE A 207 2.98 36.50 25.25
C PHE A 207 2.70 36.35 23.76
N THR A 208 2.53 37.47 23.05
CA THR A 208 2.32 37.45 21.60
C THR A 208 3.52 36.87 20.87
N GLN A 209 4.74 37.27 21.25
CA GLN A 209 5.98 36.71 20.69
C GLN A 209 6.13 35.22 20.99
N GLN A 210 5.81 34.77 22.21
CA GLN A 210 5.82 33.35 22.57
C GLN A 210 4.78 32.55 21.79
N ALA A 211 3.57 33.09 21.62
CA ALA A 211 2.51 32.47 20.81
C ALA A 211 2.93 32.35 19.34
N MET A 212 3.54 33.40 18.76
CA MET A 212 4.10 33.34 17.41
C MET A 212 5.25 32.32 17.29
N GLN A 213 6.13 32.23 18.28
CA GLN A 213 7.17 31.20 18.33
C GLN A 213 6.58 29.78 18.43
N ASN A 214 5.52 29.60 19.21
CA ASN A 214 4.80 28.33 19.31
C ASN A 214 4.11 27.96 17.99
N ALA A 215 3.49 28.93 17.31
CA ALA A 215 2.91 28.74 15.98
C ALA A 215 3.98 28.26 14.98
N ASN A 216 5.14 28.94 14.95
CA ASN A 216 6.29 28.57 14.12
C ASN A 216 6.85 27.18 14.45
N ARG A 217 6.86 26.81 15.75
CA ARG A 217 7.28 25.48 16.19
C ARG A 217 6.33 24.38 15.72
N ILE A 218 5.02 24.64 15.74
CA ILE A 218 3.99 23.67 15.31
C ILE A 218 3.94 23.52 13.79
N THR A 219 4.09 24.62 13.05
CA THR A 219 4.14 24.60 11.58
C THR A 219 5.47 24.08 11.05
N GLY A 220 6.51 24.00 11.88
CA GLY A 220 7.86 23.63 11.45
C GLY A 220 8.55 24.74 10.64
N ILE A 221 7.99 25.95 10.61
CA ILE A 221 8.58 27.10 9.93
C ILE A 221 9.58 27.77 10.87
N VAL A 222 10.84 27.35 10.79
CA VAL A 222 11.95 28.10 11.38
C VAL A 222 12.33 29.23 10.42
N SER A 223 12.15 30.49 10.83
CA SER A 223 12.73 31.62 10.10
C SER A 223 14.23 31.61 10.32
N LEU A 224 15.01 31.35 9.28
CA LEU A 224 16.45 31.54 9.35
C LEU A 224 16.72 33.05 9.55
N PRO A 225 17.51 33.46 10.55
CA PRO A 225 17.91 34.85 10.66
C PRO A 225 18.74 35.21 9.42
N GLU A 226 18.29 36.19 8.66
CA GLU A 226 18.86 36.64 7.39
C GLU A 226 20.30 37.23 7.52
N LYS A 227 20.85 37.27 8.73
CA LYS A 227 21.93 38.19 9.11
C LYS A 227 23.35 37.63 9.20
N ASP A 228 23.67 36.40 8.77
CA ASP A 228 25.10 35.97 8.80
C ASP A 228 25.54 34.94 7.74
N PRO A 229 25.93 35.37 6.51
CA PRO A 229 26.20 34.47 5.38
C PRO A 229 27.40 33.53 5.57
N LYS A 230 28.32 33.81 6.52
CA LYS A 230 29.51 32.97 6.77
C LYS A 230 29.31 31.85 7.80
N ALA A 231 28.36 31.97 8.73
CA ALA A 231 28.07 30.95 9.75
C ALA A 231 26.92 30.00 9.35
N LEU A 232 26.19 30.33 8.28
CA LEU A 232 24.98 29.63 7.86
C LEU A 232 25.25 28.32 7.08
N SER A 233 26.38 28.10 6.43
CA SER A 233 26.48 26.97 5.48
C SER A 233 26.39 25.57 6.12
N GLY A 234 26.90 25.40 7.35
CA GLY A 234 26.80 24.14 8.10
C GLY A 234 25.55 24.07 8.99
N ARG A 235 25.26 25.17 9.71
CA ARG A 235 24.14 25.24 10.66
C ARG A 235 22.79 25.41 9.97
N ALA A 236 22.71 26.15 8.86
CA ALA A 236 21.50 26.24 8.05
C ALA A 236 21.22 24.93 7.32
N LYS A 237 22.24 24.25 6.76
CA LYS A 237 22.04 22.90 6.19
C LYS A 237 21.56 21.88 7.24
N PHE A 238 22.09 21.96 8.46
CA PHE A 238 21.62 21.12 9.57
C PHE A 238 20.18 21.48 9.99
N LEU A 239 19.86 22.78 10.08
CA LEU A 239 18.51 23.25 10.42
C LEU A 239 17.50 22.95 9.31
N ASP A 240 17.86 23.06 8.03
CA ASP A 240 17.03 22.69 6.88
C ASP A 240 16.76 21.18 6.88
N ARG A 241 17.78 20.35 7.12
CA ARG A 241 17.58 18.90 7.32
C ARG A 241 16.69 18.61 8.53
N GLN A 242 16.87 19.34 9.64
CA GLN A 242 16.03 19.18 10.82
C GLN A 242 14.58 19.65 10.56
N LYS A 243 14.38 20.65 9.68
CA LYS A 243 13.10 21.13 9.17
C LYS A 243 12.35 20.02 8.41
N GLU A 244 13.06 19.32 7.53
CA GLU A 244 12.56 18.15 6.80
C GLU A 244 12.27 16.95 7.72
N THR A 245 12.97 16.86 8.86
CA THR A 245 12.85 15.69 9.76
C THR A 245 11.79 15.87 10.85
N GLN A 246 11.56 17.07 11.40
CA GLN A 246 10.71 17.23 12.59
C GLN A 246 9.21 17.44 12.30
N GLY A 247 8.86 18.17 11.23
CA GLY A 247 7.45 18.45 10.89
C GLY A 247 6.84 17.42 9.95
N THR A 248 7.62 16.98 8.96
CA THR A 248 7.14 16.19 7.82
C THR A 248 7.35 14.69 7.97
N MET A 249 8.21 14.21 8.87
CA MET A 249 8.48 12.78 9.00
C MET A 249 7.24 11.98 9.40
N SER A 250 6.45 12.44 10.36
CA SER A 250 5.19 11.76 10.72
C SER A 250 4.14 11.80 9.59
N LEU A 251 4.11 12.89 8.81
CA LEU A 251 3.22 13.04 7.66
C LEU A 251 3.62 12.09 6.53
N ASN A 252 4.91 12.05 6.20
CA ASN A 252 5.45 11.17 5.16
C ASN A 252 5.38 9.70 5.55
N LEU A 253 5.58 9.35 6.82
CA LEU A 253 5.41 7.98 7.32
C LEU A 253 3.96 7.51 7.15
N ASN A 254 2.99 8.34 7.59
CA ASN A 254 1.58 8.00 7.44
C ASN A 254 1.15 7.99 5.97
N TRP A 255 1.73 8.86 5.14
CA TRP A 255 1.49 8.87 3.69
C TRP A 255 1.99 7.57 3.04
N ASN A 256 3.25 7.19 3.30
CA ASN A 256 3.82 5.96 2.79
C ASN A 256 3.06 4.73 3.28
N TYR A 257 2.62 4.71 4.54
CA TYR A 257 1.79 3.65 5.09
C TYR A 257 0.42 3.57 4.41
N THR A 258 -0.20 4.71 4.15
CA THR A 258 -1.47 4.78 3.41
C THR A 258 -1.29 4.29 1.96
N LEU A 259 -0.18 4.66 1.31
CA LEU A 259 0.16 4.17 -0.02
C LEU A 259 0.43 2.68 -0.04
N ALA A 260 1.08 2.13 0.98
CA ALA A 260 1.30 0.68 1.10
C ALA A 260 -0.04 -0.07 1.19
N ILE A 261 -0.94 0.37 2.07
CA ILE A 261 -2.30 -0.22 2.19
C ILE A 261 -3.06 -0.10 0.86
N LEU A 262 -2.96 1.05 0.19
CA LEU A 262 -3.60 1.24 -1.11
C LEU A 262 -3.00 0.31 -2.17
N GLY A 263 -1.68 0.12 -2.17
CA GLY A 263 -0.99 -0.82 -3.04
C GLY A 263 -1.48 -2.25 -2.82
N ASP A 264 -1.51 -2.69 -1.56
CA ASP A 264 -2.01 -4.01 -1.18
C ASP A 264 -3.48 -4.20 -1.61
N LEU A 265 -4.32 -3.18 -1.43
CA LEU A 265 -5.72 -3.19 -1.88
C LEU A 265 -5.84 -3.33 -3.40
N ILE A 266 -5.04 -2.58 -4.17
CA ILE A 266 -5.05 -2.65 -5.64
C ILE A 266 -4.60 -4.04 -6.10
N VAL A 267 -3.54 -4.57 -5.50
CA VAL A 267 -3.05 -5.92 -5.81
C VAL A 267 -4.11 -6.97 -5.49
N ASP A 268 -4.77 -6.88 -4.33
CA ASP A 268 -5.87 -7.77 -3.96
C ASP A 268 -7.03 -7.70 -4.95
N ILE A 269 -7.41 -6.50 -5.39
CA ILE A 269 -8.45 -6.28 -6.39
C ILE A 269 -8.08 -6.92 -7.73
N ILE A 270 -6.83 -6.73 -8.19
CA ILE A 270 -6.33 -7.32 -9.45
C ILE A 270 -6.25 -8.85 -9.35
N ARG A 271 -5.83 -9.39 -8.20
CA ARG A 271 -5.74 -10.84 -7.99
C ARG A 271 -7.11 -11.52 -7.98
N LYS A 272 -8.12 -10.86 -7.43
CA LYS A 272 -9.45 -11.48 -7.22
C LYS A 272 -10.47 -11.16 -8.31
N ASN A 273 -10.20 -10.14 -9.13
CA ASN A 273 -11.07 -9.76 -10.23
C ASN A 273 -10.34 -9.96 -11.56
N ASP A 274 -11.06 -10.48 -12.55
CA ASP A 274 -10.52 -10.68 -13.89
C ASP A 274 -10.57 -9.36 -14.66
N ILE A 275 -9.63 -8.47 -14.33
CA ILE A 275 -9.58 -7.09 -14.86
C ILE A 275 -8.88 -7.05 -16.23
N PHE A 276 -7.90 -7.93 -16.44
CA PHE A 276 -7.10 -8.00 -17.66
C PHE A 276 -7.47 -9.23 -18.45
N SER A 277 -7.66 -9.05 -19.75
CA SER A 277 -7.80 -10.18 -20.68
C SER A 277 -6.46 -10.89 -20.87
N GLU A 278 -6.49 -12.19 -21.21
CA GLU A 278 -5.28 -12.95 -21.50
C GLU A 278 -4.44 -12.32 -22.63
N ASP A 279 -5.10 -11.72 -23.62
CA ASP A 279 -4.41 -11.06 -24.73
C ASP A 279 -3.67 -9.79 -24.26
N GLU A 280 -4.23 -9.02 -23.33
CA GLU A 280 -3.55 -7.89 -22.72
C GLU A 280 -2.34 -8.33 -21.88
N ILE A 281 -2.47 -9.46 -21.17
CA ILE A 281 -1.34 -10.03 -20.40
C ILE A 281 -0.23 -10.46 -21.35
N ARG A 282 -0.55 -11.18 -22.44
CA ARG A 282 0.43 -11.59 -23.47
C ARG A 282 1.13 -10.38 -24.07
N GLU A 283 0.38 -9.34 -24.43
CA GLU A 283 0.96 -8.13 -25.02
C GLU A 283 1.98 -7.43 -24.10
N VAL A 284 1.72 -7.39 -22.79
CA VAL A 284 2.65 -6.80 -21.81
C VAL A 284 3.89 -7.68 -21.62
N VAL A 285 3.70 -9.00 -21.51
CA VAL A 285 4.80 -9.96 -21.37
C VAL A 285 5.73 -9.91 -22.59
N ASP A 286 5.17 -9.80 -23.80
CA ASP A 286 5.93 -9.68 -25.03
C ASP A 286 6.70 -8.35 -25.16
N LYS A 287 6.09 -7.24 -24.74
CA LYS A 287 6.70 -5.90 -24.86
C LYS A 287 7.88 -5.71 -23.94
N ASP A 288 7.76 -6.17 -22.70
CA ASP A 288 8.74 -5.91 -21.64
C ASP A 288 9.66 -7.12 -21.37
N ASP A 289 9.52 -8.21 -22.14
CA ASP A 289 10.30 -9.45 -22.04
C ASP A 289 10.31 -10.02 -20.61
N LEU A 290 9.11 -10.17 -20.05
CA LEU A 290 8.88 -10.50 -18.63
C LEU A 290 8.84 -12.01 -18.34
N LEU A 291 9.31 -12.85 -19.27
CA LEU A 291 9.38 -14.30 -19.05
C LEU A 291 10.60 -14.64 -18.19
N ASP A 292 10.35 -15.23 -17.02
CA ASP A 292 11.43 -15.71 -16.15
C ASP A 292 12.20 -16.87 -16.83
N GLU A 293 13.53 -16.89 -16.63
CA GLU A 293 14.42 -17.91 -17.20
C GLU A 293 14.01 -19.34 -16.78
N GLU A 294 13.50 -19.50 -15.56
CA GLU A 294 13.05 -20.80 -15.04
C GLU A 294 11.83 -21.35 -15.79
N ILE A 295 10.85 -20.49 -16.10
CA ILE A 295 9.66 -20.87 -16.87
C ILE A 295 10.05 -21.20 -18.32
N LEU A 296 11.00 -20.46 -18.88
CA LEU A 296 11.54 -20.73 -20.21
C LEU A 296 12.27 -22.07 -20.26
N ASP A 297 13.06 -22.40 -19.25
CA ASP A 297 13.77 -23.68 -19.17
C ASP A 297 12.82 -24.89 -19.01
N GLU A 298 11.75 -24.73 -18.24
CA GLU A 298 10.68 -25.73 -18.16
C GLU A 298 10.01 -25.94 -19.52
N ALA A 299 9.64 -24.85 -20.20
CA ALA A 299 9.04 -24.89 -21.54
C ALA A 299 9.98 -25.53 -22.58
N ARG A 300 11.29 -25.22 -22.54
CA ARG A 300 12.32 -25.88 -23.36
C ARG A 300 12.34 -27.39 -23.11
N GLY A 301 12.28 -27.81 -21.84
CA GLY A 301 12.20 -29.21 -21.45
C GLY A 301 10.99 -29.93 -22.07
N VAL A 302 9.82 -29.28 -22.04
CA VAL A 302 8.59 -29.80 -22.67
C VAL A 302 8.77 -29.96 -24.19
N VAL A 303 9.28 -28.93 -24.88
CA VAL A 303 9.52 -28.97 -26.34
C VAL A 303 10.49 -30.09 -26.72
N ILE A 304 11.60 -30.23 -25.98
CA ILE A 304 12.60 -31.27 -26.22
C ILE A 304 11.97 -32.66 -26.03
N SER A 305 11.13 -32.85 -25.00
CA SER A 305 10.44 -34.11 -24.77
C SER A 305 9.46 -34.47 -25.90
N LEU A 306 8.71 -33.49 -26.41
CA LEU A 306 7.82 -33.65 -27.57
C LEU A 306 8.59 -34.01 -28.83
N PHE A 307 9.73 -33.36 -29.06
CA PHE A 307 10.59 -33.64 -30.21
C PHE A 307 11.16 -35.07 -30.17
N GLN A 308 11.56 -35.54 -29.00
CA GLN A 308 12.04 -36.92 -28.80
C GLN A 308 10.92 -37.94 -29.01
N GLN A 309 9.68 -37.67 -28.56
CA GLN A 309 8.53 -38.54 -28.78
C GLN A 309 8.15 -38.66 -30.27
N GLN A 310 8.38 -37.62 -31.06
CA GLN A 310 8.18 -37.63 -32.52
C GLN A 310 9.33 -38.32 -33.28
N GLY A 311 10.31 -38.87 -32.56
CA GLY A 311 11.45 -39.60 -33.14
C GLY A 311 12.61 -38.71 -33.58
N GLY A 312 12.62 -37.44 -33.15
CA GLY A 312 13.72 -36.52 -33.39
C GLY A 312 14.90 -36.78 -32.44
N THR A 313 16.12 -36.70 -32.97
CA THR A 313 17.35 -36.73 -32.16
C THR A 313 17.75 -35.31 -31.78
N VAL A 314 17.90 -35.05 -30.48
CA VAL A 314 18.45 -33.78 -29.98
C VAL A 314 19.92 -33.70 -30.40
N PRO A 315 20.35 -32.66 -31.13
CA PRO A 315 21.76 -32.48 -31.46
C PRO A 315 22.57 -32.28 -30.18
N GLU A 316 23.62 -33.07 -29.97
CA GLU A 316 24.54 -32.85 -28.86
C GLU A 316 25.31 -31.53 -29.08
N GLN A 317 25.61 -30.81 -27.98
CA GLN A 317 26.43 -29.61 -28.06
C GLN A 317 27.81 -30.00 -28.64
N PRO A 318 28.26 -29.38 -29.75
CA PRO A 318 29.52 -29.75 -30.37
C PRO A 318 30.67 -29.48 -29.40
N GLN A 319 31.50 -30.50 -29.16
CA GLN A 319 32.67 -30.36 -28.31
C GLN A 319 33.72 -29.51 -29.02
N SER A 320 34.25 -28.50 -28.32
CA SER A 320 35.34 -27.68 -28.86
C SER A 320 36.48 -28.57 -29.38
N PRO A 321 37.03 -28.31 -30.57
CA PRO A 321 38.07 -29.16 -31.15
C PRO A 321 39.25 -29.28 -30.19
N ASN A 322 39.68 -30.50 -29.89
CA ASN A 322 40.77 -30.76 -28.95
C ASN A 322 42.04 -29.97 -29.36
N PRO A 323 42.53 -29.02 -28.55
CA PRO A 323 43.59 -28.11 -28.94
C PRO A 323 44.90 -28.83 -29.26
N ILE A 324 45.17 -29.96 -28.60
CA ILE A 324 46.35 -30.82 -28.81
C ILE A 324 46.27 -31.59 -30.14
N ARG A 325 45.06 -31.95 -30.59
CA ARG A 325 44.86 -32.63 -31.89
C ARG A 325 44.89 -31.65 -33.04
N MET A 326 44.40 -30.43 -32.83
CA MET A 326 44.50 -29.35 -33.81
C MET A 326 45.96 -28.92 -34.01
N SER A 327 46.75 -28.75 -32.94
CA SER A 327 48.16 -28.30 -33.09
C SER A 327 49.06 -29.29 -33.83
N ASN A 328 48.75 -30.59 -33.75
CA ASN A 328 49.58 -31.66 -34.30
C ASN A 328 49.12 -32.18 -35.67
N ALA A 329 47.97 -31.71 -36.17
CA ALA A 329 47.44 -32.09 -37.48
C ALA A 329 48.02 -31.19 -38.60
N PRO A 330 48.14 -31.68 -39.85
CA PRO A 330 48.46 -30.86 -41.01
C PRO A 330 47.45 -29.71 -41.18
N ALA A 331 47.88 -28.54 -41.69
CA ALA A 331 47.03 -27.34 -41.84
C ALA A 331 45.71 -27.59 -42.58
N ILE A 332 45.69 -28.52 -43.54
CA ILE A 332 44.49 -28.93 -44.27
C ILE A 332 43.47 -29.59 -43.32
N ASN A 333 43.92 -30.50 -42.46
CA ASN A 333 43.06 -31.20 -41.52
C ASN A 333 42.61 -30.29 -40.36
N GLN A 334 43.39 -29.24 -40.04
CA GLN A 334 42.98 -28.21 -39.08
C GLN A 334 41.82 -27.38 -39.63
N ALA A 335 41.88 -26.98 -40.90
CA ALA A 335 40.79 -26.28 -41.57
C ALA A 335 39.53 -27.14 -41.64
N GLU A 336 39.64 -28.42 -42.06
CA GLU A 336 38.49 -29.34 -42.09
C GLU A 336 37.86 -29.59 -40.71
N MET A 337 38.65 -29.61 -39.63
CA MET A 337 38.12 -29.77 -38.26
C MET A 337 37.43 -28.50 -37.76
N LEU A 338 37.92 -27.32 -38.12
CA LEU A 338 37.29 -26.05 -37.80
C LEU A 338 35.99 -25.84 -38.59
N ASP A 339 36.00 -26.15 -39.88
CA ASP A 339 34.82 -26.03 -40.74
C ASP A 339 33.70 -26.97 -40.26
N LYS A 340 34.03 -28.23 -39.93
CA LYS A 340 33.05 -29.17 -39.33
C LYS A 340 32.50 -28.67 -38.00
N PHE A 341 33.34 -28.13 -37.12
CA PHE A 341 32.89 -27.60 -35.85
C PHE A 341 31.98 -26.37 -36.04
N GLN A 342 32.29 -25.49 -37.00
CA GLN A 342 31.44 -24.33 -37.32
C GLN A 342 30.10 -24.75 -37.92
N GLU A 343 30.08 -25.77 -38.79
CA GLU A 343 28.85 -26.34 -39.35
C GLU A 343 27.99 -26.99 -38.26
N GLU A 344 28.58 -27.79 -37.39
CA GLU A 344 27.91 -28.42 -36.24
C GLU A 344 27.40 -27.37 -35.24
N GLN A 345 28.18 -26.31 -34.99
CA GLN A 345 27.79 -25.21 -34.11
C GLN A 345 26.64 -24.38 -34.71
N ALA A 346 26.65 -24.12 -36.02
CA ALA A 346 25.57 -23.42 -36.71
C ALA A 346 24.27 -24.24 -36.70
N LEU A 347 24.37 -25.56 -36.90
CA LEU A 347 23.23 -26.48 -36.79
C LEU A 347 22.67 -26.50 -35.36
N PHE A 348 23.54 -26.61 -34.36
CA PHE A 348 23.15 -26.58 -32.95
C PHE A 348 22.48 -25.24 -32.59
N GLN A 349 23.06 -24.11 -33.02
CA GLN A 349 22.46 -22.80 -32.78
C GLN A 349 21.10 -22.67 -33.45
N SER A 350 20.96 -23.13 -34.70
CA SER A 350 19.65 -23.11 -35.38
C SER A 350 18.60 -23.97 -34.69
N PHE A 351 19.04 -25.06 -34.03
CA PHE A 351 18.18 -25.92 -33.24
C PHE A 351 17.76 -25.23 -31.94
N VAL A 352 18.70 -24.59 -31.22
CA VAL A 352 18.39 -23.80 -30.01
C VAL A 352 17.43 -22.67 -30.34
N ASP A 353 17.65 -21.93 -31.42
CA ASP A 353 16.75 -20.84 -31.83
C ASP A 353 15.34 -21.36 -32.19
N GLN A 354 15.22 -22.56 -32.77
CA GLN A 354 13.94 -23.21 -33.05
C GLN A 354 13.23 -23.67 -31.77
N VAL A 355 14.00 -24.24 -30.82
CA VAL A 355 13.47 -24.66 -29.52
C VAL A 355 13.00 -23.44 -28.73
N ASP A 356 13.77 -22.35 -28.72
CA ASP A 356 13.40 -21.10 -28.03
C ASP A 356 12.16 -20.45 -28.64
N ALA A 357 12.07 -20.40 -29.97
CA ALA A 357 10.88 -19.90 -30.66
C ALA A 357 9.63 -20.75 -30.39
N ALA A 358 9.79 -22.06 -30.23
CA ALA A 358 8.69 -22.98 -29.90
C ALA A 358 8.37 -23.02 -28.39
N ALA A 359 9.35 -22.75 -27.52
CA ALA A 359 9.19 -22.73 -26.07
C ALA A 359 8.47 -21.48 -25.59
N ARG A 360 8.67 -20.33 -26.25
CA ARG A 360 8.05 -19.05 -25.86
C ARG A 360 6.52 -19.11 -25.68
N PRO A 361 5.71 -19.61 -26.65
CA PRO A 361 4.26 -19.69 -26.46
C PRO A 361 3.86 -20.68 -25.35
N ILE A 362 4.64 -21.73 -25.11
CA ILE A 362 4.39 -22.68 -24.02
C ILE A 362 4.70 -22.03 -22.67
N ALA A 363 5.78 -21.25 -22.59
CA ALA A 363 6.13 -20.48 -21.40
C ALA A 363 5.07 -19.43 -21.07
N GLU A 364 4.49 -18.76 -22.08
CA GLU A 364 3.36 -17.86 -21.91
C GLU A 364 2.12 -18.58 -21.35
N GLU A 365 1.79 -19.77 -21.86
CA GLU A 365 0.67 -20.56 -21.32
C GLU A 365 0.92 -21.00 -19.87
N ILE A 366 2.14 -21.43 -19.53
CA ILE A 366 2.52 -21.76 -18.15
C ILE A 366 2.37 -20.54 -17.24
N LEU A 367 2.84 -19.36 -17.68
CA LEU A 367 2.70 -18.12 -16.93
C LEU A 367 1.22 -17.74 -16.72
N ILE A 368 0.39 -17.85 -17.74
CA ILE A 368 -1.05 -17.57 -17.63
C ILE A 368 -1.71 -18.54 -16.64
N ASN A 369 -1.36 -19.82 -16.69
CA ASN A 369 -1.87 -20.82 -15.75
C ASN A 369 -1.40 -20.53 -14.31
N LEU A 370 -0.15 -20.11 -14.11
CA LEU A 370 0.37 -19.65 -12.82
C LEU A 370 -0.36 -18.41 -12.31
N ILE A 371 -0.65 -17.45 -13.19
CA ILE A 371 -1.44 -16.27 -12.81
C ILE A 371 -2.83 -16.70 -12.38
N HIS A 372 -3.48 -17.61 -13.12
CA HIS A 372 -4.80 -18.13 -12.77
C HIS A 372 -4.78 -18.94 -11.46
N SER A 373 -3.72 -19.72 -11.18
CA SER A 373 -3.58 -20.44 -9.90
C SER A 373 -3.30 -19.49 -8.72
N MET A 374 -2.59 -18.38 -8.96
CA MET A 374 -2.46 -17.30 -7.96
C MET A 374 -3.80 -16.61 -7.66
N LYS A 375 -4.74 -16.57 -8.62
CA LYS A 375 -6.11 -16.06 -8.38
C LYS A 375 -6.90 -16.99 -7.46
N THR A 376 -6.64 -18.30 -7.49
CA THR A 376 -7.31 -19.31 -6.66
C THR A 376 -6.61 -19.57 -5.32
N GLY A 377 -5.52 -18.85 -5.04
CA GLY A 377 -4.58 -19.10 -3.95
C GLY A 377 -5.17 -19.66 -2.65
N GLU A 378 -4.50 -20.71 -2.15
CA GLU A 378 -4.73 -21.31 -0.84
C GLU A 378 -4.76 -20.24 0.26
N TYR A 379 -5.80 -20.31 1.10
CA TYR A 379 -5.96 -19.48 2.29
C TYR A 379 -5.25 -20.07 3.50
#